data_AF-A0A7W0SJX0-F1
#
_entry.id   AF-A0A7W0SJX0-F1
#
_cell.length_a   1.000
_cell.length_b   1.000
_cell.length_c   1.000
_cell.angle_alpha   90.00
_cell.angle_beta   90.00
_cell.angle_gamma   90.00
#
_symmetry.space_group_name_H-M   'P 1'
#
loop_
_entity.id
_entity.type
_entity.pdbx_description
1 polymer ?
#
loop_
_entity_poly.entity_id
_entity_poly.type
_entity_poly.pdbx_seq_one_letter_code
_entity_poly.pdbx_strand_id
1 'polypeptide(L)'
;MQFSRPFVLLTLLIAASFVTSCSSPNQNSANSTNAAGRAPSGSNRADAGPKDNVDELMILVRLPFQPEEVVWEENPEKKTFLAVIRFSSENATKMAAEAAKNAQPTDESLTVETWYPAELIAQGELTGESTVKGRSYPAEAFLNPPYTKGRITRIENTDYFILQASS
;
A
#
# COMPACT_ATOMS: atom_id res chain seq x y z
N MET A 1 1.98 -53.70 33.66
CA MET A 1 1.82 -53.46 32.21
C MET A 1 3.19 -53.11 31.66
N GLN A 2 3.78 -54.05 30.92
CA GLN A 2 5.15 -54.01 30.41
C GLN A 2 5.01 -54.07 28.89
N PHE A 3 5.42 -53.02 28.16
CA PHE A 3 5.78 -53.18 26.75
C PHE A 3 6.90 -52.22 26.37
N SER A 4 7.97 -52.88 25.90
CA SER A 4 9.24 -52.35 25.45
C SER A 4 9.12 -51.61 24.13
N ARG A 5 10.00 -50.62 23.93
CA ARG A 5 10.39 -50.18 22.59
C ARG A 5 11.28 -51.23 21.94
N PRO A 6 11.21 -51.38 20.62
CA PRO A 6 12.47 -51.46 19.88
C PRO A 6 12.50 -50.55 18.64
N PHE A 7 13.68 -49.95 18.52
CA PHE A 7 14.27 -49.24 17.41
C PHE A 7 14.81 -50.25 16.38
N VAL A 8 14.37 -50.21 15.12
CA VAL A 8 14.95 -50.94 13.97
C VAL A 8 14.53 -50.18 12.68
N LEU A 9 15.45 -49.41 12.08
CA LEU A 9 16.14 -49.66 10.78
C LEU A 9 15.21 -49.52 9.55
N LEU A 10 15.46 -48.55 8.65
CA LEU A 10 16.41 -48.64 7.52
C LEU A 10 15.66 -48.97 6.21
N THR A 11 15.51 -48.00 5.31
CA THR A 11 15.64 -48.13 3.82
C THR A 11 15.38 -46.76 3.16
N LEU A 12 16.37 -46.10 2.53
CA LEU A 12 16.93 -46.31 1.18
C LEU A 12 16.03 -45.63 0.10
N LEU A 13 16.34 -44.42 -0.42
CA LEU A 13 17.30 -44.02 -1.48
C LEU A 13 16.57 -43.72 -2.81
N ILE A 14 17.22 -42.91 -3.67
CA ILE A 14 16.95 -42.58 -5.10
C ILE A 14 16.18 -41.26 -5.28
N ALA A 15 16.79 -40.08 -5.51
CA ALA A 15 17.65 -39.60 -6.61
C ALA A 15 16.92 -39.33 -7.93
N ALA A 16 16.78 -38.06 -8.32
CA ALA A 16 16.90 -37.59 -9.72
C ALA A 16 16.86 -36.05 -9.78
N SER A 17 17.97 -35.47 -10.21
CA SER A 17 18.19 -34.07 -10.52
C SER A 17 17.60 -33.70 -11.88
N PHE A 18 16.99 -32.53 -12.02
CA PHE A 18 16.95 -31.81 -13.29
C PHE A 18 17.41 -30.36 -13.07
N VAL A 19 18.61 -30.09 -13.55
CA VAL A 19 19.21 -28.77 -13.74
C VAL A 19 18.92 -28.38 -15.19
N THR A 20 18.21 -27.29 -15.42
CA THR A 20 18.16 -26.66 -16.74
C THR A 20 18.65 -25.23 -16.59
N SER A 21 19.90 -25.05 -16.96
CA SER A 21 20.58 -23.78 -17.16
C SER A 21 20.15 -23.20 -18.51
N CYS A 22 19.73 -21.93 -18.53
CA CYS A 22 19.75 -21.09 -19.73
C CYS A 22 20.68 -19.93 -19.45
N SER A 23 21.91 -20.05 -19.96
CA SER A 23 22.84 -18.94 -20.17
C SER A 23 22.44 -18.16 -21.42
N SER A 24 22.42 -16.83 -21.33
CA SER A 24 22.68 -15.97 -22.49
C SER A 24 23.50 -14.76 -22.03
N PRO A 25 24.62 -14.45 -22.72
CA PRO A 25 25.48 -13.33 -22.37
C PRO A 25 24.99 -12.07 -23.06
N ASN A 26 25.12 -10.91 -22.41
CA ASN A 26 25.55 -9.72 -23.15
C ASN A 26 26.28 -8.75 -22.22
N GLN A 27 27.55 -8.49 -22.55
CA GLN A 27 28.37 -7.49 -21.91
C GLN A 27 27.98 -6.12 -22.47
N ASN A 28 27.75 -5.14 -21.60
CA ASN A 28 28.27 -3.81 -21.82
C ASN A 28 28.42 -3.09 -20.48
N SER A 29 29.66 -3.05 -19.98
CA SER A 29 30.07 -2.07 -18.98
C SER A 29 30.46 -0.79 -19.70
N ALA A 30 29.75 0.29 -19.42
CA ALA A 30 30.23 1.65 -19.67
C ALA A 30 30.06 2.44 -18.36
N ASN A 31 31.20 2.73 -17.75
CA ASN A 31 31.37 3.61 -16.60
C ASN A 31 31.25 5.07 -17.07
N SER A 32 30.37 5.88 -16.47
CA SER A 32 30.61 7.33 -16.23
C SER A 32 29.44 8.03 -15.55
N THR A 33 29.70 8.44 -14.31
CA THR A 33 29.52 9.78 -13.73
C THR A 33 28.20 10.54 -13.90
N ASN A 34 27.63 10.87 -12.73
CA ASN A 34 26.79 12.03 -12.42
C ASN A 34 26.77 13.16 -13.47
N ALA A 35 25.60 13.40 -14.04
CA ALA A 35 25.17 14.73 -14.46
C ALA A 35 23.67 14.87 -14.17
N ALA A 36 23.35 15.81 -13.29
CA ALA A 36 22.00 16.29 -13.07
C ALA A 36 21.38 16.72 -14.41
N GLY A 37 20.35 16.00 -14.84
CA GLY A 37 19.59 16.28 -16.05
C GLY A 37 18.11 16.14 -15.73
N ARG A 38 17.54 17.21 -15.18
CA ARG A 38 16.10 17.40 -14.95
C ARG A 38 15.42 17.38 -16.32
N ALA A 39 14.86 16.24 -16.71
CA ALA A 39 14.01 16.17 -17.91
C ALA A 39 12.67 16.85 -17.61
N PRO A 40 12.21 17.82 -18.42
CA PRO A 40 10.88 18.39 -18.25
C PRO A 40 9.87 17.36 -18.76
N SER A 41 9.19 16.67 -17.84
CA SER A 41 8.05 15.82 -18.16
C SER A 41 6.86 16.67 -18.59
N GLY A 42 6.85 17.08 -19.85
CA GLY A 42 5.65 17.47 -20.57
C GLY A 42 5.12 16.25 -21.32
N SER A 43 4.39 15.37 -20.65
CA SER A 43 3.68 14.26 -21.28
C SER A 43 2.18 14.47 -21.11
N ASN A 44 1.52 14.97 -22.16
CA ASN A 44 0.06 14.99 -22.29
C ASN A 44 -0.46 13.58 -22.58
N ARG A 45 -0.25 12.66 -21.64
CA ARG A 45 -0.92 11.36 -21.60
C ARG A 45 -1.63 11.33 -20.26
N ALA A 46 -2.93 11.04 -20.27
CA ALA A 46 -3.68 10.76 -19.05
C ALA A 46 -2.95 9.64 -18.28
N ASP A 47 -2.23 10.01 -17.23
CA ASP A 47 -1.55 9.09 -16.32
C ASP A 47 -2.62 8.30 -15.57
N ALA A 48 -2.94 7.11 -16.08
CA ALA A 48 -3.83 6.13 -15.46
C ALA A 48 -3.07 5.26 -14.44
N GLY A 49 -2.15 5.87 -13.69
CA GLY A 49 -1.32 5.21 -12.70
C GLY A 49 -1.33 5.97 -11.37
N PRO A 50 -0.73 5.38 -10.32
CA PRO A 50 -0.61 6.03 -9.01
C PRO A 50 0.21 7.32 -9.14
N LYS A 51 -0.28 8.37 -8.48
CA LYS A 51 0.27 9.73 -8.40
C LYS A 51 0.76 9.99 -6.98
N ASP A 52 1.80 10.78 -6.83
CA ASP A 52 2.40 11.14 -5.53
C ASP A 52 2.29 12.64 -5.20
N ASN A 53 1.53 13.39 -6.02
CA ASN A 53 1.37 14.82 -5.85
C ASN A 53 0.32 15.15 -4.77
N VAL A 54 0.80 15.69 -3.64
CA VAL A 54 -0.05 16.16 -2.52
C VAL A 54 -0.98 17.28 -2.93
N ASP A 55 -0.50 18.25 -3.72
CA ASP A 55 -1.28 19.44 -4.07
C ASP A 55 -2.50 19.05 -4.91
N GLU A 56 -2.36 18.09 -5.82
CA GLU A 56 -3.48 17.57 -6.61
C GLU A 56 -4.48 16.81 -5.73
N LEU A 57 -4.01 15.99 -4.78
CA LEU A 57 -4.89 15.30 -3.84
C LEU A 57 -5.70 16.31 -3.02
N MET A 58 -5.07 17.39 -2.55
CA MET A 58 -5.73 18.44 -1.74
C MET A 58 -6.79 19.25 -2.52
N ILE A 59 -6.85 19.14 -3.85
CA ILE A 59 -7.99 19.65 -4.63
C ILE A 59 -9.23 18.76 -4.38
N LEU A 60 -9.03 17.45 -4.22
CA LEU A 60 -10.08 16.45 -4.02
C LEU A 60 -10.48 16.27 -2.55
N VAL A 61 -9.59 16.61 -1.61
CA VAL A 61 -9.78 16.37 -0.18
C VAL A 61 -9.41 17.60 0.67
N ARG A 62 -9.99 17.69 1.86
CA ARG A 62 -9.66 18.70 2.87
C ARG A 62 -9.10 18.00 4.10
N LEU A 63 -7.79 17.79 4.11
CA LEU A 63 -7.11 17.24 5.28
C LEU A 63 -6.77 18.35 6.29
N PRO A 64 -7.06 18.16 7.59
CA PRO A 64 -6.77 19.15 8.63
C PRO A 64 -5.27 19.23 8.99
N PHE A 65 -4.48 18.23 8.58
CA PHE A 65 -3.05 18.14 8.84
C PHE A 65 -2.30 17.88 7.53
N GLN A 66 -1.07 18.35 7.45
CA GLN A 66 -0.21 18.11 6.29
C GLN A 66 0.31 16.65 6.31
N PRO A 67 0.14 15.89 5.22
CA PRO A 67 0.74 14.56 5.09
C PRO A 67 2.26 14.64 4.81
N GLU A 68 2.99 13.61 5.23
CA GLU A 68 4.42 13.43 4.94
C GLU A 68 4.66 12.72 3.61
N GLU A 69 3.75 11.81 3.24
CA GLU A 69 3.81 11.02 2.03
C GLU A 69 2.39 10.76 1.54
N VAL A 70 2.19 10.82 0.22
CA VAL A 70 0.92 10.43 -0.41
C VAL A 70 1.20 9.62 -1.66
N VAL A 71 0.38 8.62 -1.89
CA VAL A 71 0.29 7.91 -3.17
C VAL A 71 -1.19 7.67 -3.44
N TRP A 72 -1.70 8.05 -4.59
CA TRP A 72 -3.13 7.97 -4.88
C TRP A 72 -3.42 7.67 -6.34
N GLU A 73 -4.51 6.96 -6.59
CA GLU A 73 -4.98 6.62 -7.93
C GLU A 73 -6.45 7.06 -8.08
N GLU A 74 -6.78 7.63 -9.24
CA GLU A 74 -8.15 7.97 -9.60
C GLU A 74 -8.66 7.00 -10.65
N ASN A 75 -9.88 6.50 -10.45
CA ASN A 75 -10.63 5.77 -11.45
C ASN A 75 -11.76 6.68 -11.98
N PRO A 76 -11.53 7.38 -13.10
CA PRO A 76 -12.51 8.33 -13.63
C PRO A 76 -13.78 7.63 -14.16
N GLU A 77 -13.68 6.37 -14.61
CA GLU A 77 -14.83 5.61 -15.11
C GLU A 77 -15.82 5.30 -13.99
N LYS A 78 -15.31 4.96 -12.81
CA LYS A 78 -16.12 4.67 -11.61
C LYS A 78 -16.41 5.91 -10.77
N LYS A 79 -15.79 7.06 -11.10
CA LYS A 79 -15.81 8.28 -10.29
C LYS A 79 -15.43 7.99 -8.83
N THR A 80 -14.33 7.26 -8.67
CA THR A 80 -13.77 6.89 -7.37
C THR A 80 -12.29 7.21 -7.33
N PHE A 81 -11.75 7.53 -6.17
CA PHE A 81 -10.30 7.56 -5.97
C PHE A 81 -9.91 6.80 -4.70
N LEU A 82 -8.66 6.37 -4.68
CA LEU A 82 -8.02 5.67 -3.57
C LEU A 82 -6.71 6.39 -3.26
N ALA A 83 -6.53 6.83 -2.02
CA ALA A 83 -5.31 7.49 -1.59
C ALA A 83 -4.74 6.79 -0.35
N VAL A 84 -3.44 6.52 -0.37
CA VAL A 84 -2.64 6.11 0.78
C VAL A 84 -1.88 7.33 1.27
N ILE A 85 -2.13 7.70 2.52
CA ILE A 85 -1.66 8.96 3.12
C ILE A 85 -0.89 8.61 4.39
N ARG A 86 0.36 9.03 4.48
CA ARG A 86 1.15 8.94 5.71
C ARG A 86 1.14 10.27 6.41
N PHE A 87 0.88 10.24 7.72
CA PHE A 87 1.12 11.39 8.59
C PHE A 87 2.33 11.13 9.49
N SER A 88 2.86 12.20 10.09
CA SER A 88 3.71 12.04 11.26
C SER A 88 2.93 11.36 12.39
N SER A 89 3.60 10.66 13.30
CA SER A 89 2.93 9.93 14.39
C SER A 89 2.02 10.83 15.26
N GLU A 90 2.44 12.08 15.48
CA GLU A 90 1.63 13.08 16.17
C GLU A 90 0.35 13.42 15.38
N ASN A 91 0.50 13.71 14.09
CA ASN A 91 -0.62 14.08 13.23
C ASN A 91 -1.54 12.88 12.94
N ALA A 92 -1.03 11.66 12.84
CA ALA A 92 -1.82 10.45 12.70
C ALA A 92 -2.79 10.28 13.88
N THR A 93 -2.31 10.51 15.10
CA THR A 93 -3.15 10.46 16.29
C THR A 93 -4.22 11.55 16.29
N LYS A 94 -3.85 12.78 15.92
CA LYS A 94 -4.81 13.89 15.81
C LYS A 94 -5.82 13.67 14.69
N MET A 95 -5.41 13.13 13.55
CA MET A 95 -6.27 12.83 12.41
C MET A 95 -7.31 11.78 12.76
N ALA A 96 -6.91 10.71 13.45
CA ALA A 96 -7.85 9.70 13.95
C ALA A 96 -8.85 10.29 14.96
N ALA A 97 -8.39 11.18 15.85
CA ALA A 97 -9.27 11.88 16.77
C ALA A 97 -10.24 12.83 16.06
N GLU A 98 -9.79 13.52 15.01
CA GLU A 98 -10.65 14.39 14.18
C GLU A 98 -11.71 13.58 13.45
N ALA A 99 -11.32 12.47 12.80
CA ALA A 99 -12.24 11.57 12.11
C ALA A 99 -13.29 10.97 13.07
N ALA A 100 -12.88 10.63 14.30
CA ALA A 100 -13.76 10.10 15.33
C ALA A 100 -14.86 11.07 15.82
N LYS A 101 -14.73 12.37 15.54
CA LYS A 101 -15.78 13.36 15.87
C LYS A 101 -17.04 13.15 15.05
N ASN A 102 -16.93 12.59 13.84
CA ASN A 102 -18.06 12.36 12.96
C ASN A 102 -18.79 11.05 13.28
N ALA A 103 -18.03 9.99 13.59
CA ALA A 103 -18.58 8.71 14.06
C ALA A 103 -17.51 7.86 14.76
N GLN A 104 -17.94 6.86 15.52
CA GLN A 104 -17.03 5.85 16.06
C GLN A 104 -16.45 4.99 14.94
N PRO A 105 -15.18 4.55 15.05
CA PRO A 105 -14.57 3.69 14.04
C PRO A 105 -15.16 2.29 14.03
N THR A 106 -15.11 1.65 12.87
CA THR A 106 -15.36 0.22 12.71
C THR A 106 -14.09 -0.50 12.30
N ASP A 107 -13.84 -1.68 12.85
CA ASP A 107 -12.71 -2.51 12.42
C ASP A 107 -12.93 -2.99 10.97
N GLU A 108 -11.88 -2.94 10.16
CA GLU A 108 -11.91 -3.26 8.75
C GLU A 108 -10.62 -3.98 8.32
N SER A 109 -10.73 -4.87 7.33
CA SER A 109 -9.60 -5.46 6.62
C SER A 109 -9.62 -4.98 5.17
N LEU A 110 -8.49 -4.44 4.70
CA LEU A 110 -8.34 -3.85 3.37
C LEU A 110 -7.31 -4.64 2.57
N THR A 111 -7.63 -4.93 1.31
CA THR A 111 -6.66 -5.47 0.36
C THR A 111 -5.57 -4.44 0.07
N VAL A 112 -4.33 -4.90 0.08
CA VAL A 112 -3.16 -4.10 -0.28
C VAL A 112 -2.94 -4.20 -1.78
N GLU A 113 -2.85 -3.05 -2.44
CA GLU A 113 -2.54 -2.98 -3.87
C GLU A 113 -1.03 -2.95 -4.10
N THR A 114 -0.60 -3.40 -5.27
CA THR A 114 0.82 -3.52 -5.63
C THR A 114 1.55 -2.19 -5.74
N TRP A 115 0.81 -1.09 -5.84
CA TRP A 115 1.36 0.27 -5.89
C TRP A 115 1.42 0.96 -4.53
N TYR A 116 0.91 0.34 -3.47
CA TYR A 116 0.98 0.91 -2.13
C TYR A 116 2.44 1.04 -1.65
N PRO A 117 2.70 1.88 -0.64
CA PRO A 117 4.01 1.92 0.01
C PRO A 117 4.46 0.52 0.46
N ALA A 118 5.76 0.24 0.28
CA ALA A 118 6.34 -1.08 0.52
C ALA A 118 6.10 -1.60 1.94
N GLU A 119 5.98 -0.71 2.92
CA GLU A 119 5.66 -1.03 4.31
C GLU A 119 4.28 -1.71 4.44
N LEU A 120 3.27 -1.19 3.73
CA LEU A 120 1.92 -1.77 3.74
C LEU A 120 1.88 -3.10 2.96
N ILE A 121 2.60 -3.17 1.84
CA ILE A 121 2.75 -4.42 1.07
C ILE A 121 3.35 -5.51 1.95
N ALA A 122 4.47 -5.22 2.60
CA ALA A 122 5.13 -6.16 3.50
C ALA A 122 4.21 -6.59 4.65
N GLN A 123 3.43 -5.65 5.24
CA GLN A 123 2.46 -5.99 6.28
C GLN A 123 1.36 -6.94 5.78
N GLY A 124 0.87 -6.73 4.55
CA GLY A 124 -0.10 -7.63 3.90
C GLY A 124 0.46 -9.01 3.56
N GLU A 125 1.75 -9.10 3.24
CA GLU A 125 2.43 -10.38 2.99
C GLU A 125 2.63 -11.19 4.27
N LEU A 126 2.87 -10.54 5.41
CA LEU A 126 3.02 -11.20 6.70
C LEU A 126 1.74 -11.91 7.17
N THR A 127 0.56 -11.46 6.73
CA THR A 127 -0.72 -12.11 7.06
C THR A 127 -1.03 -13.28 6.12
N GLY A 128 -0.32 -13.40 4.99
CA GLY A 128 -0.58 -14.40 3.94
C GLY A 128 -1.82 -14.13 3.09
N GLU A 129 -2.58 -13.08 3.39
CA GLU A 129 -3.85 -12.76 2.74
C GLU A 129 -3.78 -11.49 1.86
N SER A 130 -2.61 -10.82 1.79
CA SER A 130 -2.47 -9.52 1.11
C SER A 130 -3.43 -8.46 1.65
N THR A 131 -3.77 -8.56 2.94
CA THR A 131 -4.67 -7.61 3.62
C THR A 131 -4.03 -6.99 4.84
N VAL A 132 -4.41 -5.75 5.13
CA VAL A 132 -4.04 -4.99 6.32
C VAL A 132 -5.29 -4.68 7.15
N LYS A 133 -5.14 -4.76 8.46
CA LYS A 133 -6.19 -4.41 9.42
C LYS A 133 -6.16 -2.92 9.72
N GLY A 134 -7.32 -2.33 9.96
CA GLY A 134 -7.42 -0.93 10.30
C GLY A 134 -8.74 -0.54 10.95
N ARG A 135 -8.82 0.72 11.35
CA ARG A 135 -10.02 1.36 11.90
C ARG A 135 -10.56 2.37 10.92
N SER A 136 -11.76 2.12 10.42
CA SER A 136 -12.43 2.87 9.36
C SER A 136 -13.34 3.93 9.95
N TYR A 137 -13.27 5.15 9.42
CA TYR A 137 -14.09 6.29 9.80
C TYR A 137 -14.80 6.85 8.58
N PRO A 138 -16.02 7.41 8.71
CA PRO A 138 -16.66 8.15 7.61
C PRO A 138 -15.79 9.34 7.19
N ALA A 139 -15.62 9.52 5.87
CA ALA A 139 -14.70 10.51 5.33
C ALA A 139 -15.38 11.77 4.75
N GLU A 140 -16.70 11.86 4.79
CA GLU A 140 -17.48 12.90 4.10
C GLU A 140 -17.05 14.33 4.48
N ALA A 141 -16.63 14.53 5.73
CA ALA A 141 -16.13 15.82 6.21
C ALA A 141 -14.79 16.25 5.57
N PHE A 142 -14.06 15.29 4.97
CA PHE A 142 -12.74 15.50 4.36
C PHE A 142 -12.79 15.50 2.82
N LEU A 143 -13.96 15.39 2.20
CA LEU A 143 -14.07 15.29 0.74
C LEU A 143 -14.50 16.63 0.11
N ASN A 144 -13.95 16.92 -1.06
CA ASN A 144 -14.45 17.96 -1.96
C ASN A 144 -15.34 17.35 -3.06
N PRO A 145 -16.32 18.12 -3.57
CA PRO A 145 -17.01 17.75 -4.80
C PRO A 145 -16.02 17.42 -5.93
N PRO A 146 -16.30 16.40 -6.77
CA PRO A 146 -17.55 15.65 -6.87
C PRO A 146 -17.71 14.51 -5.85
N TYR A 147 -16.69 14.23 -5.04
CA TYR A 147 -16.69 13.13 -4.09
C TYR A 147 -17.50 13.49 -2.84
N THR A 148 -18.49 12.67 -2.51
CA THR A 148 -19.44 12.96 -1.42
C THR A 148 -19.59 11.84 -0.41
N LYS A 149 -19.05 10.66 -0.72
CA LYS A 149 -19.10 9.47 0.13
C LYS A 149 -17.72 8.85 0.20
N GLY A 150 -17.38 8.30 1.34
CA GLY A 150 -16.11 7.63 1.48
C GLY A 150 -15.79 7.23 2.90
N ARG A 151 -14.64 6.61 3.05
CA ARG A 151 -14.10 6.20 4.33
C ARG A 151 -12.60 6.43 4.36
N ILE A 152 -12.12 6.76 5.55
CA ILE A 152 -10.71 6.90 5.84
C ILE A 152 -10.35 5.86 6.90
N THR A 153 -9.45 4.95 6.56
CA THR A 153 -9.08 3.83 7.44
C THR A 153 -7.67 4.02 7.93
N ARG A 154 -7.47 4.15 9.26
CA ARG A 154 -6.14 4.11 9.87
C ARG A 154 -5.66 2.67 9.93
N ILE A 155 -4.48 2.39 9.38
CA ILE A 155 -3.90 1.05 9.39
C ILE A 155 -3.25 0.76 10.75
N GLU A 156 -3.50 -0.43 11.30
CA GLU A 156 -2.98 -0.84 12.61
C GLU A 156 -1.46 -0.87 12.63
N ASN A 157 -0.87 -0.39 13.74
CA ASN A 157 0.56 -0.33 13.98
C ASN A 157 1.36 0.53 12.99
N THR A 158 0.69 1.43 12.27
CA THR A 158 1.33 2.38 11.36
C THR A 158 0.72 3.77 11.50
N ASP A 159 1.34 4.73 10.80
CA ASP A 159 0.82 6.09 10.65
C ASP A 159 0.19 6.33 9.27
N TYR A 160 -0.13 5.25 8.54
CA TYR A 160 -0.83 5.31 7.26
C TYR A 160 -2.35 5.32 7.42
N PHE A 161 -2.98 6.03 6.50
CA PHE A 161 -4.42 6.08 6.29
C PHE A 161 -4.72 5.74 4.84
N ILE A 162 -5.74 4.93 4.63
CA ILE A 162 -6.29 4.65 3.30
C ILE A 162 -7.61 5.39 3.18
N LEU A 163 -7.67 6.35 2.26
CA LEU A 163 -8.87 7.12 1.93
C LEU A 163 -9.49 6.59 0.64
N GLN A 164 -10.72 6.10 0.76
CA GLN A 164 -11.55 5.63 -0.35
C GLN A 164 -12.72 6.57 -0.52
N ALA A 165 -12.92 7.10 -1.73
CA ALA A 165 -14.03 8.01 -1.98
C ALA A 165 -14.73 7.73 -3.31
N SER A 166 -16.01 8.09 -3.37
CA SER A 166 -16.86 7.99 -4.54
C SER A 166 -17.74 9.22 -4.69
N SER A 167 -18.09 9.55 -5.93
CA SER A 167 -19.10 10.56 -6.25
C SER A 167 -20.51 10.14 -5.87
#